data_AF-A0A7K6BPH6-F1
#
_entry.id   AF-A0A7K6BPH6-F1
#
_cell.length_a   1.000
_cell.length_b   1.000
_cell.length_c   1.000
_cell.angle_alpha   90.00
_cell.angle_beta   90.00
_cell.angle_gamma   90.00
#
_symmetry.space_group_name_H-M   'P 1'
#
loop_
_entity.id
_entity.type
_entity.pdbx_description
1 polymer ?
#
loop_
_entity_poly.entity_id
_entity_poly.type
_entity_poly.pdbx_seq_one_letter_code
_entity_poly.pdbx_strand_id
1 'polypeptide(L)'
;GSSWDKCDFETSLCKALPEFNLQPGWIRRNGQSGMGPPYSDHNGNESAYFLSLSSEMQSSSATLRTNVFLPTDEEHVCQIRFHYWVSQMSGTLTVGLQKHSEDTVTNIWQVSGELQNRWKVNTITINSTEKYEV
;
A
#
# COMPACT_ATOMS: atom_id res chain seq x y z
N GLY A 1 -19.79 -10.04 -11.21
CA GLY A 1 -19.40 -8.67 -10.83
C GLY A 1 -18.16 -8.77 -9.99
N SER A 2 -17.08 -8.11 -10.39
CA SER A 2 -15.80 -8.15 -9.65
C SER A 2 -16.00 -7.52 -8.27
N SER A 3 -15.96 -8.34 -7.22
CA SER A 3 -15.97 -7.87 -5.83
C SER A 3 -14.58 -7.34 -5.50
N TRP A 4 -14.47 -6.04 -5.24
CA TRP A 4 -13.23 -5.45 -4.76
C TRP A 4 -13.19 -5.58 -3.23
N ASP A 5 -12.15 -6.20 -2.70
CA ASP A 5 -11.84 -6.09 -1.27
C ASP A 5 -11.30 -4.68 -1.01
N LYS A 6 -12.19 -3.78 -0.58
CA LYS A 6 -11.85 -2.38 -0.32
C LYS A 6 -11.14 -2.26 1.03
N CYS A 7 -10.02 -1.55 1.02
CA CYS A 7 -9.34 -1.11 2.23
C CYS A 7 -9.20 0.41 2.25
N ASP A 8 -9.94 1.08 3.14
CA ASP A 8 -9.95 2.53 3.27
C ASP A 8 -9.41 3.04 4.61
N PHE A 9 -9.01 2.15 5.52
CA PHE A 9 -8.39 2.49 6.79
C PHE A 9 -9.25 3.32 7.77
N GLU A 10 -10.57 3.41 7.56
CA GLU A 10 -11.44 4.26 8.41
C GLU A 10 -11.75 3.65 9.77
N THR A 11 -11.70 2.32 9.88
CA THR A 11 -12.02 1.61 11.13
C THR A 11 -10.90 0.72 11.61
N SER A 12 -10.21 0.04 10.69
CA SER A 12 -9.10 -0.86 10.97
C SER A 12 -8.17 -0.99 9.77
N LEU A 13 -7.13 -1.81 9.89
CA LEU A 13 -6.17 -2.10 8.83
C LEU A 13 -6.71 -3.03 7.73
N CYS A 14 -8.01 -3.33 7.72
CA CYS A 14 -8.64 -4.21 6.75
C CYS A 14 -8.15 -5.66 6.85
N LYS A 15 -9.00 -6.61 6.44
CA LYS A 15 -8.67 -8.04 6.57
C LYS A 15 -7.48 -8.45 5.71
N ALA A 16 -7.28 -7.78 4.58
CA ALA A 16 -6.21 -8.07 3.64
C ALA A 16 -4.81 -7.75 4.20
N LEU A 17 -4.71 -6.90 5.22
CA LEU A 17 -3.44 -6.51 5.84
C LEU A 17 -3.48 -6.93 7.32
N PRO A 18 -2.93 -8.09 7.67
CA PRO A 18 -3.00 -8.58 9.04
C PRO A 18 -2.21 -7.65 9.98
N GLU A 19 -2.76 -7.38 11.15
CA GLU A 19 -2.22 -6.41 12.14
C GLU A 19 -0.78 -6.75 12.60
N PHE A 20 -0.37 -8.01 12.45
CA PHE A 20 0.97 -8.50 12.79
C PHE A 20 2.04 -8.18 11.72
N ASN A 21 1.65 -7.72 10.52
CA ASN A 21 2.57 -7.41 9.42
C ASN A 21 2.93 -5.92 9.30
N LEU A 22 2.48 -5.05 10.21
CA LEU A 22 3.06 -3.72 10.31
C LEU A 22 4.43 -3.84 10.98
N GLN A 23 5.47 -3.98 10.16
CA GLN A 23 6.82 -3.59 10.54
C GLN A 23 6.74 -2.21 11.23
N PRO A 24 7.51 -1.96 12.30
CA PRO A 24 7.48 -0.69 13.02
C PRO A 24 7.76 0.44 12.01
N GLY A 25 6.74 1.18 11.59
CA GLY A 25 6.92 2.21 10.58
C GLY A 25 5.69 2.76 9.88
N TRP A 26 4.69 1.94 9.55
CA TRP A 26 3.44 2.44 9.00
C TRP A 26 2.50 2.86 10.13
N ILE A 27 2.00 4.09 10.07
CA ILE A 27 1.06 4.65 11.03
C ILE A 27 -0.23 5.06 10.32
N ARG A 28 -1.35 4.81 10.98
CA ARG A 28 -2.66 5.29 10.57
C ARG A 28 -2.85 6.71 11.10
N ARG A 29 -3.03 7.68 10.21
CA ARG A 29 -3.28 9.09 10.54
C ARG A 29 -4.30 9.71 9.62
N ASN A 30 -4.68 10.94 9.90
CA ASN A 30 -5.48 11.78 9.01
C ASN A 30 -4.78 13.12 8.79
N GLY A 31 -5.44 14.01 8.04
CA GLY A 31 -4.93 15.33 7.69
C GLY A 31 -4.75 16.28 8.87
N GLN A 32 -5.51 16.05 9.95
CA GLN A 32 -5.55 16.88 11.14
C GLN A 32 -4.50 16.49 12.18
N SER A 33 -3.65 15.48 11.90
CA SER A 33 -2.66 14.97 12.85
C SER A 33 -1.44 15.88 13.09
N GLY A 34 -1.30 16.97 12.34
CA GLY A 34 -0.15 17.90 12.46
C GLY A 34 1.17 17.34 11.93
N MET A 35 1.17 16.20 11.24
CA MET A 35 2.38 15.51 10.74
C MET A 35 2.85 15.98 9.36
N GLY A 36 2.40 17.16 8.91
CA GLY A 36 2.66 17.66 7.56
C GLY A 36 1.81 16.98 6.47
N PRO A 37 2.06 17.32 5.19
CA PRO A 37 1.26 16.83 4.08
C PRO A 37 1.38 15.30 3.91
N PRO A 38 0.35 14.62 3.38
CA PRO A 38 -0.94 15.17 2.98
C PRO A 38 -1.83 15.60 4.16
N TYR A 39 -2.63 16.64 3.94
CA TYR A 39 -3.59 17.22 4.90
C TYR A 39 -5.02 16.72 4.69
N SER A 40 -5.21 15.73 3.81
CA SER A 40 -6.48 15.07 3.56
C SER A 40 -6.23 13.69 2.97
N ASP A 41 -7.23 12.81 3.02
CA ASP A 41 -7.21 11.59 2.23
C ASP A 41 -7.24 11.87 0.71
N HIS A 42 -7.21 10.80 -0.09
CA HIS A 42 -7.24 10.87 -1.55
C HIS A 42 -8.52 11.46 -2.14
N ASN A 43 -9.60 11.61 -1.35
CA ASN A 43 -10.85 12.24 -1.75
C ASN A 43 -10.97 13.69 -1.26
N GLY A 44 -9.99 14.22 -0.53
CA GLY A 44 -10.01 15.58 0.00
C GLY A 44 -10.66 15.72 1.38
N ASN A 45 -10.91 14.63 2.10
CA ASN A 45 -11.44 14.65 3.45
C ASN A 45 -10.30 14.70 4.48
N GLU A 46 -10.24 15.78 5.28
CA GLU A 46 -9.19 16.01 6.27
C GLU A 46 -9.27 15.07 7.49
N SER A 47 -10.47 14.58 7.80
CA SER A 47 -10.72 13.70 8.95
C SER A 47 -10.66 12.21 8.60
N ALA A 48 -10.71 11.87 7.31
CA ALA A 48 -10.56 10.51 6.82
C ALA A 48 -9.12 10.00 7.00
N TYR A 49 -9.00 8.70 7.23
CA TYR A 49 -7.75 8.06 7.61
C TYR A 49 -7.01 7.47 6.41
N PHE A 50 -5.69 7.47 6.50
CA PHE A 50 -4.79 6.84 5.56
C PHE A 50 -3.53 6.35 6.28
N LEU A 51 -2.76 5.51 5.59
CA LEU A 51 -1.45 5.08 6.07
C LEU A 51 -0.36 6.05 5.63
N SER A 52 0.60 6.29 6.53
CA SER A 52 1.79 7.08 6.27
C SER A 52 3.00 6.49 6.99
N LEU A 53 4.20 6.81 6.52
CA LEU A 53 5.42 6.41 7.21
C LEU A 53 5.65 7.31 8.43
N SER A 54 6.00 6.68 9.55
CA SER A 54 6.35 7.36 10.79
C SER A 54 7.70 8.04 10.67
N SER A 55 7.78 9.30 11.10
CA SER A 55 9.03 10.04 11.23
C SER A 55 9.94 9.49 12.34
N GLU A 56 9.41 8.65 13.24
CA GLU A 56 10.14 8.07 14.37
C GLU A 56 10.80 6.72 14.01
N MET A 57 10.70 6.29 12.75
CA MET A 57 11.36 5.06 12.31
C MET A 57 12.88 5.16 12.44
N GLN A 58 13.46 4.16 13.11
CA GLN A 58 14.91 3.93 13.13
C GLN A 58 15.39 3.12 11.91
N SER A 59 14.47 2.41 11.25
CA SER A 59 14.74 1.61 10.04
C SER A 59 14.71 2.48 8.78
N SER A 60 15.48 2.09 7.76
CA SER A 60 15.49 2.72 6.44
C SER A 60 14.26 2.41 5.58
N SER A 61 13.44 1.42 5.96
CA SER A 61 12.24 1.03 5.21
C SER A 61 11.17 0.38 6.09
N ALA A 62 9.89 0.57 5.74
CA ALA A 62 8.78 -0.20 6.30
C ALA A 62 8.05 -0.97 5.22
N THR A 63 7.75 -2.23 5.49
CA THR A 63 6.98 -3.08 4.58
C THR A 63 5.58 -3.30 5.14
N LEU A 64 4.60 -3.20 4.26
CA LEU A 64 3.24 -3.63 4.47
C LEU A 64 3.01 -4.85 3.57
N ARG A 65 2.46 -5.93 4.09
CA ARG A 65 2.29 -7.20 3.37
C ARG A 65 0.86 -7.69 3.47
N THR A 66 0.28 -8.09 2.35
CA THR A 66 -1.07 -8.67 2.31
C THR A 66 -1.12 -10.06 2.93
N ASN A 67 -2.33 -10.58 3.12
CA ASN A 67 -2.54 -12.03 3.20
C ASN A 67 -2.18 -12.70 1.87
N VAL A 68 -2.00 -14.02 1.93
CA VAL A 68 -1.81 -14.88 0.76
C VAL A 68 -3.06 -14.89 -0.13
N PHE A 69 -2.89 -14.46 -1.37
CA PHE A 69 -3.86 -14.59 -2.45
C PHE A 69 -3.72 -15.93 -3.19
N LEU A 70 -4.82 -16.37 -3.80
CA LEU A 70 -4.87 -17.55 -4.66
C LEU A 70 -4.31 -17.25 -6.06
N PRO A 71 -3.86 -18.27 -6.81
CA PRO A 71 -3.43 -18.11 -8.20
C PRO A 71 -4.45 -17.39 -9.07
N THR A 72 -3.96 -16.68 -10.08
CA THR A 72 -4.77 -16.00 -11.11
C THR A 72 -4.75 -16.80 -12.41
N ASP A 73 -5.81 -16.69 -13.19
CA ASP A 73 -5.92 -17.20 -14.55
C ASP A 73 -6.78 -16.26 -15.42
N GLU A 74 -7.14 -16.68 -16.64
CA GLU A 74 -7.95 -15.86 -17.56
C GLU A 74 -9.36 -15.55 -17.02
N GLU A 75 -9.90 -16.40 -16.14
CA GLU A 75 -11.21 -16.24 -15.51
C GLU A 75 -11.10 -15.52 -14.14
N HIS A 76 -9.95 -15.63 -13.48
CA HIS A 76 -9.64 -15.11 -12.15
C HIS A 76 -8.53 -14.06 -12.19
N VAL A 77 -8.82 -12.91 -12.80
CA VAL A 77 -7.89 -11.78 -12.85
C VAL A 77 -7.84 -11.06 -11.51
N CYS A 78 -6.62 -10.82 -11.00
CA CYS A 78 -6.41 -9.99 -9.82
C CYS A 78 -5.84 -8.62 -10.20
N GLN A 79 -6.49 -7.56 -9.73
CA GLN A 79 -6.03 -6.19 -9.88
C GLN A 79 -5.95 -5.53 -8.50
N ILE A 80 -4.84 -4.85 -8.24
CA ILE A 80 -4.64 -4.07 -7.03
C ILE A 80 -4.61 -2.61 -7.42
N ARG A 81 -5.62 -1.86 -6.97
CA ARG A 81 -5.72 -0.43 -7.16
C ARG A 81 -5.48 0.29 -5.84
N PHE A 82 -4.52 1.20 -5.82
CA PHE A 82 -4.17 1.94 -4.62
C PHE A 82 -3.92 3.42 -4.92
N HIS A 83 -4.23 4.26 -3.94
CA HIS A 83 -3.90 5.67 -3.95
C HIS A 83 -2.65 5.90 -3.12
N TYR A 84 -1.73 6.71 -3.62
CA TYR A 84 -0.45 6.96 -2.97
C TYR A 84 -0.06 8.43 -3.05
N TRP A 85 0.76 8.85 -2.10
CA TRP A 85 1.40 10.15 -2.06
C TRP A 85 2.86 9.96 -1.69
N VAL A 86 3.78 10.40 -2.55
CA VAL A 86 5.22 10.39 -2.28
C VAL A 86 5.74 11.81 -2.49
N SER A 87 6.24 12.44 -1.42
CA SER A 87 6.91 13.74 -1.54
C SER A 87 8.37 13.57 -1.94
N GLN A 88 9.03 14.64 -2.39
CA GLN A 88 10.46 14.63 -2.71
C GLN A 88 11.35 14.15 -1.56
N MET A 89 10.92 14.36 -0.32
CA MET A 89 11.67 13.94 0.88
C MET A 89 11.26 12.54 1.37
N SER A 90 10.24 11.91 0.75
CA SER A 90 9.60 10.69 1.28
C SER A 90 10.20 9.37 0.78
N GLY A 91 11.40 9.39 0.17
CA GLY A 91 12.06 8.18 -0.30
C GLY A 91 11.41 7.54 -1.53
N THR A 92 11.38 6.20 -1.57
CA THR A 92 10.85 5.40 -2.68
C THR A 92 9.75 4.48 -2.17
N LEU A 93 8.61 4.45 -2.86
CA LEU A 93 7.55 3.49 -2.65
C LEU A 93 7.67 2.38 -3.70
N THR A 94 7.74 1.14 -3.23
CA THR A 94 7.85 -0.06 -4.08
C THR A 94 6.70 -1.00 -3.77
N VAL A 95 6.14 -1.61 -4.81
CA VAL A 95 5.22 -2.75 -4.70
C VAL A 95 5.98 -4.01 -5.10
N GLY A 96 6.04 -4.95 -4.16
CA GLY A 96 6.66 -6.25 -4.34
C GLY A 96 5.63 -7.32 -4.68
N LEU A 97 6.10 -8.42 -5.26
CA LEU A 97 5.34 -9.66 -5.40
C LEU A 97 6.20 -10.79 -4.87
N GLN A 98 5.70 -11.52 -3.89
CA GLN A 98 6.33 -12.75 -3.42
C GLN A 98 5.42 -13.93 -3.74
N LYS A 99 5.88 -14.83 -4.61
CA LYS A 99 5.20 -16.10 -4.85
C LYS A 99 5.56 -17.10 -3.77
N HIS A 100 4.67 -18.03 -3.47
CA HIS A 100 4.84 -19.02 -2.41
C HIS A 100 6.05 -19.96 -2.63
N SER A 101 6.44 -20.20 -3.88
CA SER A 101 7.60 -21.01 -4.25
C SER A 101 8.93 -20.25 -4.15
N GLU A 102 8.88 -18.92 -4.00
CA GLU A 102 10.02 -18.02 -4.04
C GLU A 102 10.25 -17.37 -2.66
N ASP A 103 11.48 -17.44 -2.16
CA ASP A 103 11.88 -16.70 -0.94
C ASP A 103 12.18 -15.21 -1.23
N THR A 104 12.21 -14.84 -2.51
CA THR A 104 12.55 -13.48 -2.96
C THR A 104 11.32 -12.66 -3.32
N VAL A 105 11.34 -11.38 -2.96
CA VAL A 105 10.33 -10.41 -3.39
C VAL A 105 10.76 -9.81 -4.74
N THR A 106 9.92 -9.98 -5.76
CA THR A 106 10.12 -9.34 -7.08
C THR A 106 9.51 -7.95 -7.08
N ASN A 107 10.25 -6.92 -7.49
CA ASN A 107 9.69 -5.58 -7.68
C ASN A 107 8.85 -5.53 -8.95
N ILE A 108 7.55 -5.27 -8.81
CA ILE A 108 6.61 -5.18 -9.93
C ILE A 108 6.19 -3.75 -10.25
N TRP A 109 6.44 -2.80 -9.35
CA TRP A 109 6.21 -1.38 -9.56
C TRP A 109 6.96 -0.55 -8.52
N GLN A 110 7.48 0.60 -8.91
CA GLN A 110 8.09 1.55 -7.97
C GLN A 110 7.89 3.00 -8.41
N VAL A 111 7.95 3.90 -7.44
CA VAL A 111 8.01 5.34 -7.66
C VAL A 111 8.91 5.98 -6.61
N SER A 112 9.76 6.91 -7.04
CA SER A 112 10.58 7.74 -6.15
C SER A 112 10.04 9.16 -6.14
N GLY A 113 10.38 9.93 -5.09
CA GLY A 113 9.90 11.31 -4.91
C GLY A 113 9.92 12.15 -6.18
N GLU A 114 8.74 12.60 -6.60
CA GLU A 114 8.58 13.54 -7.72
C GLU A 114 8.19 14.93 -7.19
N LEU A 115 8.34 15.97 -8.04
CA LEU A 115 7.96 17.36 -7.76
C LEU A 115 6.44 17.59 -7.51
N GLN A 116 5.66 16.52 -7.35
CA GLN A 116 4.19 16.58 -7.33
C GLN A 116 3.65 16.13 -5.98
N ASN A 117 3.44 17.10 -5.09
CA ASN A 117 2.75 16.95 -3.81
C ASN A 117 1.23 16.79 -4.02
N ARG A 118 0.82 15.65 -4.59
CA ARG A 118 -0.59 15.31 -4.81
C ARG A 118 -0.83 13.81 -4.69
N TRP A 119 -2.06 13.42 -4.35
CA TRP A 119 -2.49 12.02 -4.44
C TRP A 119 -2.47 11.55 -5.89
N LYS A 120 -1.93 10.36 -6.10
CA LYS A 120 -1.95 9.64 -7.37
C LYS A 120 -2.62 8.29 -7.17
N VAL A 121 -3.04 7.68 -8.28
CA VAL A 121 -3.64 6.35 -8.30
C VAL A 121 -2.86 5.47 -9.25
N ASN A 122 -2.65 4.22 -8.87
CA ASN A 122 -2.12 3.20 -9.75
C ASN A 122 -2.96 1.93 -9.65
N THR A 123 -3.02 1.18 -10.74
CA THR A 123 -3.65 -0.13 -10.80
C THR A 123 -2.64 -1.11 -11.37
N ILE A 124 -2.31 -2.14 -10.61
CA ILE A 124 -1.40 -3.21 -11.03
C ILE A 124 -2.23 -4.46 -11.27
N THR A 125 -2.01 -5.12 -12.41
CA THR A 125 -2.58 -6.44 -12.67
C THR A 125 -1.56 -7.49 -12.25
N ILE A 126 -1.96 -8.43 -11.39
CA ILE A 126 -1.10 -9.50 -10.91
C ILE A 126 -1.38 -10.75 -11.72
N ASN A 127 -0.31 -11.36 -12.23
CA ASN A 127 -0.35 -12.65 -12.92
C ASN A 127 0.55 -13.62 -12.18
N SER A 128 -0.03 -14.60 -11.50
CA SER A 128 0.69 -15.65 -10.79
C SER A 128 -0.05 -16.98 -10.90
N THR A 129 0.64 -18.02 -11.34
CA THR A 129 0.14 -19.40 -11.38
C THR A 129 0.19 -20.11 -10.02
N GLU A 130 0.70 -19.43 -9.00
CA GLU A 130 0.87 -19.93 -7.64
C GLU A 130 0.30 -18.94 -6.64
N LYS A 131 0.14 -19.36 -5.37
CA LYS A 131 -0.24 -18.45 -4.29
C LYS A 131 0.80 -17.34 -4.13
N TYR A 132 0.38 -16.13 -3.80
CA TYR A 132 1.27 -14.98 -3.72
C TYR A 132 0.83 -13.96 -2.66
N GLU A 133 1.75 -13.10 -2.25
CA GLU A 133 1.52 -11.93 -1.41
C GLU A 133 2.10 -10.69 -2.09
N VAL A 134 1.51 -9.54 -1.78
CA VAL A 134 1.91 -8.22 -2.29
C VAL A 134 2.34 -7.32 -1.13
#